data_AF-A0A4P1REL9-F1
#
_entry.id   AF-A0A4P1REL9-F1
#
_cell.length_a   1.000
_cell.length_b   1.000
_cell.length_c   1.000
_cell.angle_alpha   90.00
_cell.angle_beta   90.00
_cell.angle_gamma   90.00
#
_symmetry.space_group_name_H-M   'P 1'
#
loop_
_entity.id
_entity.type
_entity.pdbx_description
1 polymer ?
#
loop_
_entity_poly.entity_id
_entity_poly.type
_entity_poly.pdbx_seq_one_letter_code
_entity_poly.pdbx_strand_id
1 'polypeptide(L)'
;MERIRELNGSDVKFLMHKKLCSSDLSKNNNRLSMPKSKIECEFLTEDEHEKLNERKEDSRRGLVGMEITVIDPYLREYKITFKKWEMKKNPEDDDMKGVIYNLVTNWHNMVNDNEFQINQQLDIWSFRVDAKLYLLLNHV
;
A
#
# COMPACT_ATOMS: atom_id res chain seq x y z
N MET A 1 2.30 3.17 17.64
CA MET A 1 3.33 4.24 17.77
C MET A 1 4.60 3.75 18.45
N GLU A 2 4.54 2.95 19.51
CA GLU A 2 5.73 2.39 20.18
C GLU A 2 6.65 1.62 19.23
N ARG A 3 6.08 0.71 18.41
CA ARG A 3 6.84 -0.05 17.40
C ARG A 3 7.64 0.83 16.43
N ILE A 4 7.11 1.98 16.03
CA ILE A 4 7.83 2.93 15.16
C ILE A 4 9.06 3.45 15.90
N ARG A 5 8.94 3.78 17.19
CA ARG A 5 10.07 4.26 18.00
C ARG A 5 11.13 3.19 18.22
N GLU A 6 10.73 1.94 18.48
CA GLU A 6 11.66 0.80 18.61
C GLU A 6 12.51 0.60 17.35
N LEU A 7 11.94 0.88 16.18
CA LEU A 7 12.62 0.79 14.89
C LEU A 7 13.41 2.07 14.55
N ASN A 8 13.55 3.02 15.47
CA ASN A 8 14.10 4.36 15.22
C ASN A 8 13.42 5.06 14.04
N GLY A 9 12.11 4.86 13.91
CA GLY A 9 11.30 5.38 12.82
C GLY A 9 11.21 6.91 12.84
N SER A 10 11.26 7.49 11.65
CA SER A 10 11.22 8.94 11.39
C SER A 10 10.19 9.28 10.30
N ASP A 11 9.94 10.58 10.06
CA ASP A 11 8.99 11.08 9.05
C ASP A 11 7.62 10.36 9.10
N VAL A 12 7.07 10.27 10.32
CA VAL A 12 5.80 9.57 10.56
C VAL A 12 4.65 10.42 10.02
N LYS A 13 3.88 9.85 9.10
CA LYS A 13 2.76 10.52 8.43
C LYS A 13 1.54 9.62 8.40
N PHE A 14 0.38 10.19 8.70
CA PHE A 14 -0.89 9.54 8.46
C PHE A 14 -1.21 9.59 6.96
N LEU A 15 -1.61 8.48 6.36
CA LEU A 15 -1.93 8.42 4.93
C LEU A 15 -3.43 8.46 4.67
N MET A 16 -4.20 7.55 5.29
CA MET A 16 -5.63 7.43 5.04
C MET A 16 -6.33 6.52 6.04
N HIS A 17 -7.65 6.72 6.18
CA HIS A 17 -8.57 5.70 6.67
C HIS A 17 -8.96 4.76 5.53
N LYS A 18 -8.60 3.48 5.63
CA LYS A 18 -8.91 2.46 4.63
C LYS A 18 -10.02 1.54 5.15
N LYS A 19 -11.22 1.70 4.59
CA LYS A 19 -12.31 0.73 4.72
C LYS A 19 -12.09 -0.41 3.73
N LEU A 20 -11.89 -1.63 4.23
CA LEU A 20 -11.61 -2.81 3.42
C LEU A 20 -12.86 -3.22 2.64
N CYS A 21 -12.71 -3.45 1.34
CA CYS A 21 -13.79 -3.97 0.49
C CYS A 21 -13.50 -5.41 0.04
N SER A 22 -14.48 -6.05 -0.61
CA SER A 22 -14.37 -7.45 -1.02
C SER A 22 -13.17 -7.72 -1.94
N SER A 23 -12.81 -6.76 -2.80
CA SER A 23 -11.68 -6.90 -3.70
C SER A 23 -10.34 -6.85 -2.97
N ASP A 24 -10.25 -6.13 -1.85
CA ASP A 24 -9.05 -6.09 -1.01
C ASP A 24 -8.83 -7.44 -0.30
N LEU A 25 -9.91 -8.16 0.05
CA LEU A 25 -9.83 -9.41 0.82
C LEU A 25 -9.70 -10.66 -0.06
N SER A 26 -10.01 -10.54 -1.35
CA SER A 26 -10.01 -11.65 -2.31
C SER A 26 -8.61 -12.22 -2.54
N LYS A 27 -8.47 -13.54 -2.35
CA LYS A 27 -7.26 -14.31 -2.67
C LYS A 27 -6.81 -14.14 -4.12
N ASN A 28 -7.76 -14.05 -5.05
CA ASN A 28 -7.45 -13.93 -6.48
C ASN A 28 -6.86 -12.55 -6.82
N ASN A 29 -7.32 -11.50 -6.13
CA ASN A 29 -6.77 -10.16 -6.33
C ASN A 29 -5.45 -9.99 -5.60
N ASN A 30 -5.32 -10.59 -4.41
CA ASN A 30 -4.14 -10.55 -3.54
C ASN A 30 -3.55 -9.13 -3.47
N ARG A 31 -4.39 -8.12 -3.19
CA ARG A 31 -3.92 -6.75 -3.05
C ARG A 31 -4.78 -5.86 -2.16
N LEU A 32 -4.17 -4.89 -1.50
CA LEU A 32 -4.86 -3.71 -0.95
C LEU A 32 -4.74 -2.55 -1.93
N SER A 33 -5.85 -1.95 -2.33
CA SER A 33 -5.86 -0.77 -3.19
C SER A 33 -6.04 0.52 -2.39
N MET A 34 -5.12 1.47 -2.56
CA MET A 34 -5.09 2.79 -1.93
C MET A 34 -5.14 3.87 -3.03
N PRO A 35 -6.33 4.41 -3.36
CA PRO A 35 -6.46 5.47 -4.35
C PRO A 35 -5.68 6.72 -3.92
N LYS A 36 -4.82 7.26 -4.79
CA LYS A 36 -4.00 8.44 -4.50
C LYS A 36 -4.86 9.64 -4.08
N SER A 37 -6.07 9.78 -4.64
CA SER A 37 -7.02 10.84 -4.30
C SER A 37 -7.55 10.81 -2.87
N LYS A 38 -7.31 9.72 -2.14
CA LYS A 38 -7.71 9.53 -0.73
C LYS A 38 -6.52 9.57 0.24
N ILE A 39 -5.31 9.78 -0.26
CA ILE A 39 -4.10 9.90 0.57
C ILE A 39 -3.92 11.36 0.96
N GLU A 40 -3.76 11.62 2.26
CA GLU A 40 -3.79 12.97 2.83
C GLU A 40 -2.49 13.76 2.67
N CYS A 41 -1.36 13.08 2.42
CA CYS A 41 -0.06 13.73 2.32
C CYS A 41 0.85 13.09 1.27
N GLU A 42 1.84 13.84 0.79
CA GLU A 42 2.95 13.27 0.03
C GLU A 42 3.90 12.53 0.98
N PHE A 43 4.15 11.26 0.66
CA PHE A 43 4.92 10.35 1.50
C PHE A 43 6.05 9.66 0.73
N LEU A 44 6.09 9.79 -0.60
CA LEU A 44 7.11 9.19 -1.45
C LEU A 44 8.19 10.20 -1.82
N THR A 45 9.43 9.74 -1.94
CA THR A 45 10.52 10.54 -2.53
C THR A 45 10.45 10.51 -4.06
N GLU A 46 11.20 11.39 -4.71
CA GLU A 46 11.32 11.42 -6.18
C GLU A 46 11.82 10.08 -6.73
N ASP A 47 12.92 9.55 -6.19
CA ASP A 47 13.45 8.21 -6.52
C ASP A 47 12.41 7.08 -6.37
N GLU A 48 11.53 7.17 -5.36
CA GLU A 48 10.48 6.18 -5.16
C GLU A 48 9.37 6.30 -6.21
N HIS A 49 9.01 7.53 -6.61
CA HIS A 49 8.11 7.73 -7.74
C HIS A 49 8.69 7.15 -9.03
N GLU A 50 9.99 7.34 -9.29
CA GLU A 50 10.68 6.77 -10.45
C GLU A 50 10.64 5.24 -10.43
N LYS A 51 11.04 4.61 -9.32
CA LYS A 51 11.00 3.15 -9.14
C LYS A 51 9.60 2.57 -9.34
N LEU A 52 8.57 3.29 -8.90
CA LEU A 52 7.18 2.86 -9.07
C LEU A 52 6.68 2.96 -10.51
N ASN A 53 7.35 3.73 -11.38
CA ASN A 53 7.08 3.81 -12.81
C ASN A 53 7.93 2.83 -13.64
N GLU A 54 8.94 2.18 -13.04
CA GLU A 54 9.79 1.21 -13.72
C GLU A 54 8.99 0.01 -14.24
N ARG A 55 9.26 -0.35 -15.50
CA ARG A 55 8.66 -1.48 -16.19
C ARG A 55 9.67 -2.60 -16.34
N LYS A 56 9.20 -3.84 -16.27
CA LYS A 56 10.01 -4.99 -16.64
C LYS A 56 10.40 -4.91 -18.12
N GLU A 57 11.57 -5.45 -18.46
CA GLU A 57 12.09 -5.49 -19.84
C GLU A 57 11.04 -6.03 -20.83
N ASP A 58 10.36 -7.11 -20.46
CA ASP A 58 9.13 -7.54 -21.12
C ASP A 58 7.96 -6.72 -20.56
N SER A 59 7.62 -5.64 -21.25
CA SER A 59 6.58 -4.68 -20.84
C SER A 59 5.19 -5.31 -20.62
N ARG A 60 4.95 -6.51 -21.19
CA ARG A 60 3.75 -7.33 -20.94
C ARG A 60 3.69 -7.89 -19.52
N ARG A 61 4.82 -7.96 -18.81
CA ARG A 61 4.94 -8.42 -17.42
C ARG A 61 4.67 -7.31 -16.39
N GLY A 62 4.36 -6.09 -16.87
CA GLY A 62 3.89 -4.97 -16.08
C GLY A 62 4.99 -4.23 -15.30
N LEU A 63 4.55 -3.44 -14.31
CA LEU A 63 5.41 -2.65 -13.45
C LEU A 63 6.21 -3.55 -12.50
N VAL A 64 7.47 -3.17 -12.25
CA VAL A 64 8.34 -3.83 -11.28
C VAL A 64 7.77 -3.60 -9.87
N GLY A 65 7.58 -2.33 -9.50
CA GLY A 65 7.26 -1.92 -8.14
C GLY A 65 8.49 -1.91 -7.23
N MET A 66 8.29 -1.59 -5.96
CA MET A 66 9.35 -1.61 -4.95
C MET A 66 8.94 -2.49 -3.78
N GLU A 67 9.89 -3.18 -3.15
CA GLU A 67 9.63 -3.90 -1.90
C GLU A 67 9.66 -2.90 -0.73
N ILE A 68 8.64 -2.97 0.13
CA ILE A 68 8.56 -2.23 1.39
C ILE A 68 8.26 -3.20 2.53
N THR A 69 8.54 -2.75 3.76
CA THR A 69 8.04 -3.44 4.95
C THR A 69 6.67 -2.86 5.31
N VAL A 70 5.69 -3.74 5.54
CA VAL A 70 4.40 -3.38 6.12
C VAL A 70 4.27 -4.08 7.46
N ILE A 71 3.97 -3.30 8.49
CA ILE A 71 3.71 -3.78 9.85
C ILE A 71 2.20 -3.89 10.02
N ASP A 72 1.73 -5.07 10.39
CA ASP A 72 0.30 -5.29 10.64
C ASP A 72 -0.13 -4.80 12.05
N PRO A 73 -1.43 -4.84 12.38
CA PRO A 73 -1.90 -4.40 13.68
C PRO A 73 -1.39 -5.20 14.88
N TYR A 74 -0.91 -6.43 14.68
CA TYR A 74 -0.26 -7.26 15.71
C TYR A 74 1.27 -7.12 15.70
N LEU A 75 1.79 -6.09 15.02
CA LEU A 75 3.21 -5.74 14.94
C LEU A 75 4.10 -6.75 14.20
N ARG A 76 3.49 -7.63 13.40
CA ARG A 76 4.21 -8.57 12.52
C ARG A 76 4.67 -7.84 11.27
N GLU A 77 5.89 -8.14 10.81
CA GLU A 77 6.49 -7.52 9.64
C GLU A 77 6.32 -8.38 8.39
N TYR A 78 5.87 -7.74 7.30
CA TYR A 78 5.67 -8.39 6.00
C TYR A 78 6.43 -7.63 4.92
N LYS A 79 7.21 -8.36 4.11
CA LYS A 79 7.76 -7.81 2.86
C LYS A 79 6.67 -7.82 1.80
N ILE A 80 6.31 -6.64 1.31
CA ILE A 80 5.23 -6.46 0.35
C ILE A 80 5.74 -5.67 -0.86
N THR A 81 5.36 -6.10 -2.05
CA THR A 81 5.58 -5.30 -3.26
C THR A 81 4.55 -4.19 -3.35
N PHE A 82 5.03 -2.96 -3.32
CA PHE A 82 4.29 -1.73 -3.53
C PHE A 82 4.33 -1.32 -5.00
N LYS A 83 3.16 -1.05 -5.59
CA LYS A 83 3.03 -0.68 -7.01
C LYS A 83 2.15 0.54 -7.20
N LYS A 84 2.46 1.36 -8.20
CA LYS A 84 1.64 2.48 -8.65
C LYS A 84 0.93 2.12 -9.95
N TRP A 85 -0.39 1.95 -9.94
CA TRP A 85 -1.15 1.68 -11.15
C TRP A 85 -1.86 2.94 -11.63
N GLU A 86 -1.70 3.25 -12.90
CA GLU A 86 -2.43 4.34 -13.55
C GLU A 86 -3.64 3.76 -14.28
N MET A 87 -4.82 4.10 -13.79
CA MET A 87 -6.08 3.72 -14.42
C MET A 87 -6.35 4.69 -15.56
N LYS A 88 -6.37 4.16 -16.78
CA LYS A 88 -6.71 4.95 -17.97
C LYS A 88 -8.19 5.35 -17.91
N LYS A 89 -8.49 6.54 -18.41
CA LYS A 89 -9.86 7.01 -18.58
C LYS A 89 -10.62 6.01 -19.47
N ASN A 90 -11.71 5.47 -18.95
CA ASN A 90 -12.70 4.81 -19.78
C ASN A 90 -13.69 5.89 -20.24
N PRO A 91 -13.95 6.07 -21.54
CA PRO A 91 -14.86 7.12 -22.03
C PRO A 91 -16.29 7.01 -21.47
N GLU A 92 -16.69 5.81 -21.06
CA GLU A 92 -18.03 5.47 -20.56
C GLU A 92 -18.14 5.52 -19.02
N ASP A 93 -17.01 5.62 -18.30
CA ASP A 93 -16.93 5.64 -16.84
C ASP A 93 -15.90 6.68 -16.37
N ASP A 94 -16.36 7.93 -16.18
CA ASP A 94 -15.49 9.07 -15.82
C ASP A 94 -14.92 8.96 -14.39
N ASP A 95 -15.51 8.11 -13.55
CA ASP A 95 -15.11 7.88 -12.15
C ASP A 95 -13.86 7.00 -11.99
N MET A 96 -13.42 6.32 -13.05
CA MET A 96 -12.33 5.33 -12.96
C MET A 96 -10.94 5.89 -13.34
N LYS A 97 -10.79 7.21 -13.45
CA LYS A 97 -9.50 7.86 -13.75
C LYS A 97 -8.70 8.09 -12.47
N GLY A 98 -7.45 7.62 -12.44
CA GLY A 98 -6.54 8.02 -11.36
C GLY A 98 -5.36 7.10 -11.11
N VAL A 99 -4.54 7.51 -10.15
CA VAL A 99 -3.44 6.71 -9.63
C VAL A 99 -3.94 5.89 -8.45
N ILE A 100 -3.69 4.58 -8.48
CA ILE A 100 -3.97 3.67 -7.37
C ILE A 100 -2.66 3.04 -6.93
N TYR A 101 -2.31 3.22 -5.66
CA TYR A 101 -1.22 2.50 -5.05
C TYR A 101 -1.69 1.14 -4.54
N ASN A 102 -0.93 0.08 -4.78
CA ASN A 102 -1.31 -1.29 -4.45
C ASN A 102 -0.23 -2.00 -3.63
N LEU A 103 -0.64 -2.65 -2.55
CA LEU A 103 0.14 -3.64 -1.80
C LEU A 103 -0.22 -5.01 -2.33
N VAL A 104 0.70 -5.79 -2.91
CA VAL A 104 0.33 -7.01 -3.67
C VAL A 104 0.85 -8.31 -3.04
N THR A 105 2.10 -8.68 -3.29
CA THR A 105 2.66 -10.05 -3.15
C THR A 105 2.23 -10.86 -1.91
N ASN A 106 2.34 -10.28 -0.71
CA ASN A 106 2.02 -10.96 0.56
C ASN A 106 0.77 -10.40 1.26
N TRP A 107 -0.05 -9.63 0.55
CA TRP A 107 -1.21 -8.99 1.14
C TRP A 107 -2.24 -10.00 1.65
N HIS A 108 -2.58 -11.02 0.87
CA HIS A 108 -3.59 -12.00 1.28
C HIS A 108 -3.12 -12.89 2.44
N ASN A 109 -1.81 -13.13 2.58
CA ASN A 109 -1.28 -13.81 3.76
C ASN A 109 -1.55 -12.96 5.01
N MET A 110 -1.27 -11.65 4.95
CA MET A 110 -1.60 -10.71 6.02
C MET A 110 -3.11 -10.66 6.30
N VAL A 111 -3.97 -10.70 5.26
CA VAL A 111 -5.43 -10.80 5.44
C VAL A 111 -5.82 -12.02 6.27
N ASN A 112 -5.26 -13.20 5.96
CA ASN A 112 -5.55 -14.43 6.69
C ASN A 112 -5.02 -14.38 8.12
N ASP A 113 -3.78 -13.92 8.30
CA ASP A 113 -3.11 -13.85 9.61
C ASP A 113 -3.78 -12.86 10.58
N ASN A 114 -4.50 -11.87 10.05
CA ASN A 114 -5.22 -10.85 10.83
C ASN A 114 -6.74 -11.05 10.84
N GLU A 115 -7.25 -12.05 10.12
CA GLU A 115 -8.69 -12.32 9.95
C GLU A 115 -9.48 -11.07 9.51
N PHE A 116 -8.93 -10.27 8.58
CA PHE A 116 -9.55 -9.01 8.17
C PHE A 116 -10.93 -9.21 7.52
N GLN A 117 -11.88 -8.36 7.91
CA GLN A 117 -13.28 -8.45 7.49
C GLN A 117 -13.69 -7.33 6.54
N ILE A 118 -14.73 -7.58 5.74
CA ILE A 118 -15.31 -6.55 4.88
C ILE A 118 -15.85 -5.40 5.73
N ASN A 119 -15.68 -4.17 5.27
CA ASN A 119 -16.03 -2.94 5.97
C ASN A 119 -15.22 -2.62 7.23
N GLN A 120 -14.28 -3.50 7.63
CA GLN A 120 -13.32 -3.16 8.68
C GLN A 120 -12.49 -1.95 8.25
N GLN A 121 -12.27 -1.02 9.16
CA GLN A 121 -11.45 0.15 8.94
C GLN A 121 -10.04 -0.08 9.50
N LEU A 122 -9.04 0.33 8.73
CA LEU A 122 -7.65 0.40 9.14
C LEU A 122 -7.13 1.82 8.94
N ASP A 123 -6.33 2.28 9.88
CA ASP A 123 -5.53 3.49 9.70
C ASP A 123 -4.18 3.09 9.11
N ILE A 124 -3.81 3.76 8.02
CA ILE A 124 -2.54 3.50 7.34
C ILE A 124 -1.61 4.67 7.59
N TRP A 125 -0.43 4.36 8.11
CA TRP A 125 0.64 5.32 8.38
C TRP A 125 1.86 4.97 7.55
N SER A 126 2.61 5.97 7.10
CA SER A 126 3.96 5.80 6.58
C SER A 126 5.00 6.29 7.57
N PHE A 127 6.18 5.71 7.53
CA PHE A 127 7.35 6.20 8.25
C PHE A 127 8.63 5.68 7.58
N ARG A 128 9.78 6.12 8.07
CA ARG A 128 11.11 5.82 7.53
C ARG A 128 11.97 5.10 8.56
N VAL A 129 12.60 4.00 8.15
CA VAL A 129 13.66 3.33 8.90
C VAL A 129 14.87 3.26 7.99
N ASP A 130 15.99 3.89 8.37
CA ASP A 130 17.19 4.03 7.54
C ASP A 130 16.85 4.48 6.10
N ALA A 131 16.06 5.55 5.99
CA ALA A 131 15.49 6.13 4.75
C ALA A 131 14.53 5.22 3.95
N LYS A 132 14.37 3.94 4.29
CA LYS A 132 13.45 3.02 3.61
C LYS A 132 12.02 3.30 4.03
N LEU A 133 11.09 3.20 3.07
CA LEU A 133 9.66 3.33 3.32
C LEU A 133 9.10 2.12 4.09
N TYR A 134 8.38 2.41 5.16
CA TYR A 134 7.58 1.46 5.91
C TYR A 134 6.13 1.93 5.93
N LEU A 135 5.20 0.98 5.95
CA LEU A 135 3.82 1.25 6.30
C LEU A 135 3.45 0.54 7.60
N LEU A 136 2.57 1.14 8.39
CA LEU A 136 1.96 0.55 9.56
C LEU A 136 0.44 0.56 9.39
N LEU A 137 -0.18 -0.59 9.61
CA LEU A 137 -1.63 -0.73 9.68
C LEU A 137 -2.05 -0.77 11.14
N ASN A 138 -3.02 0.06 11.51
CA ASN A 138 -3.56 0.09 12.87
C ASN A 138 -5.07 -0.17 12.85
N HIS A 139 -5.57 -0.90 13.85
CA HIS A 139 -7.01 -1.00 14.08
C HIS A 139 -7.54 0.36 14.58
N VAL A 140 -8.76 0.70 14.16
CA VAL A 140 -9.53 1.84 14.66
C VAL A 140 -10.52 1.36 15.72
#